data_AF-A0A5J4U8H9-F1
#
_entry.id   AF-A0A5J4U8H9-F1
#
_cell.length_a   1.000
_cell.length_b   1.000
_cell.length_c   1.000
_cell.angle_alpha   90.00
_cell.angle_beta   90.00
_cell.angle_gamma   90.00
#
_symmetry.space_group_name_H-M   'P 1'
#
loop_
_entity.id
_entity.type
_entity.pdbx_description
1 polymer ?
#
loop_
_entity_poly.entity_id
_entity_poly.type
_entity_poly.pdbx_seq_one_letter_code
_entity_poly.pdbx_strand_id
1 'polypeptide(L)'
;MSIFSELIDEPSQEFHNTTELPAIVQVAQVLPPSSVLFTAIYLQTIHDDLLQRASNHIAQGLYPLINPITEPLTKIYSFLKYVEETAQLDLTELMYIVYFVDRMIYEDFAAHQSGRDRIINGQNIGMLLVCAAMLATKMNRDKPMLNSWWAHAIQLPLSMINSFEIVFLDRLGFRMLLNADDYQILINALQATS
;
A
#
# COMPACT_ATOMS: atom_id res chain seq x y z
N MET A 1 33.70 1.32 3.53
CA MET A 1 34.02 0.13 2.71
C MET A 1 32.77 -0.73 2.71
N SER A 2 31.79 -0.39 1.86
CA SER A 2 31.66 -0.68 0.42
C SER A 2 31.19 -2.11 0.18
N ILE A 3 29.87 -2.26 0.00
CA ILE A 3 29.23 -3.42 -0.63
C ILE A 3 29.01 -3.11 -2.14
N PHE A 4 29.60 -2.02 -2.64
CA PHE A 4 29.68 -1.69 -4.07
C PHE A 4 30.94 -2.32 -4.65
N SER A 5 30.88 -3.60 -5.00
CA SER A 5 31.85 -4.25 -5.89
C SER A 5 31.33 -5.62 -6.32
N GLU A 6 30.34 -5.65 -7.22
CA GLU A 6 30.07 -6.81 -8.08
C GLU A 6 29.06 -6.38 -9.17
N LEU A 7 29.58 -5.63 -10.13
CA LEU A 7 28.99 -5.39 -11.43
C LEU A 7 30.10 -5.67 -12.43
N ILE A 8 29.94 -6.75 -13.21
CA ILE A 8 30.47 -7.04 -14.55
C ILE A 8 30.44 -8.58 -14.69
N ASP A 9 29.38 -9.08 -15.31
CA ASP A 9 29.46 -10.00 -16.45
C ASP A 9 28.02 -10.40 -16.85
N GLU A 10 27.56 -9.91 -18.01
CA GLU A 10 26.52 -10.61 -18.74
C GLU A 10 27.14 -11.86 -19.39
N PRO A 11 26.37 -12.96 -19.42
CA PRO A 11 26.14 -13.56 -20.71
C PRO A 11 24.66 -13.78 -20.96
N SER A 12 24.24 -13.35 -22.15
CA SER A 12 23.02 -13.75 -22.85
C SER A 12 22.65 -15.22 -22.61
N GLN A 13 21.51 -15.47 -21.95
CA GLN A 13 20.84 -16.76 -22.00
C GLN A 13 19.32 -16.62 -22.20
N GLU A 14 18.90 -17.33 -23.24
CA GLU A 14 17.59 -17.81 -23.67
C GLU A 14 16.38 -17.57 -22.75
N PHE A 15 15.37 -16.90 -23.32
CA PHE A 15 14.00 -16.89 -22.81
C PHE A 15 13.41 -18.31 -22.79
N HIS A 16 13.51 -18.99 -21.66
CA HIS A 16 12.57 -20.06 -21.32
C HIS A 16 11.37 -19.46 -20.60
N ASN A 17 10.30 -19.28 -21.37
CA ASN A 17 8.94 -19.11 -20.87
C ASN A 17 8.58 -20.33 -19.99
N THR A 18 8.74 -20.16 -18.69
CA THR A 18 8.07 -20.99 -17.68
C THR A 18 7.45 -20.02 -16.70
N THR A 19 6.19 -19.69 -16.95
CA THR A 19 5.31 -19.11 -15.93
C THR A 19 5.05 -20.21 -14.90
N GLU A 20 6.04 -20.49 -14.05
CA GLU A 20 5.81 -21.30 -12.87
C GLU A 20 4.86 -20.52 -11.98
N LEU A 21 3.62 -20.99 -11.92
CA LEU A 21 2.65 -20.51 -10.94
C LEU A 21 3.29 -20.64 -9.55
N PRO A 22 3.16 -19.63 -8.66
CA PRO A 22 3.72 -19.68 -7.33
C PRO A 22 3.31 -20.98 -6.64
N ALA A 23 4.20 -21.59 -5.85
CA ALA A 23 4.00 -22.91 -5.23
C ALA A 23 2.63 -23.08 -4.53
N ILE A 24 2.08 -21.98 -3.99
CA ILE A 24 0.77 -21.91 -3.34
C ILE A 24 -0.39 -22.16 -4.35
N VAL A 25 -0.29 -21.63 -5.56
CA VAL A 25 -1.30 -21.80 -6.62
C VAL A 25 -1.30 -23.22 -7.17
N GLN A 26 -0.14 -23.87 -7.24
CA GLN A 26 -0.04 -25.28 -7.62
C GLN A 26 -0.69 -26.19 -6.57
N VAL A 27 -0.52 -25.90 -5.28
CA VAL A 27 -1.20 -26.63 -4.18
C VAL A 27 -2.71 -26.43 -4.21
N ALA A 28 -3.19 -25.22 -4.56
CA ALA A 28 -4.61 -24.93 -4.72
C ALA A 28 -5.27 -25.81 -5.80
N GLN A 29 -4.59 -26.05 -6.93
CA GLN A 29 -5.13 -26.85 -8.04
C GLN A 29 -5.27 -28.35 -7.73
N VAL A 30 -4.57 -28.85 -6.70
CA VAL A 30 -4.59 -30.27 -6.31
C VAL A 30 -5.70 -30.58 -5.29
N LEU A 31 -6.18 -29.57 -4.56
CA LEU A 31 -7.20 -29.74 -3.53
C LEU A 31 -8.62 -29.67 -4.13
N PRO A 32 -9.56 -30.51 -3.65
CA PRO A 32 -10.95 -30.42 -4.11
C PRO A 32 -11.56 -29.07 -3.73
N PRO A 33 -12.37 -28.44 -4.63
CA PRO A 33 -12.96 -27.11 -4.41
C PRO A 33 -13.83 -27.01 -3.15
N SER A 34 -14.33 -28.14 -2.65
CA SER A 34 -15.17 -28.24 -1.45
C SER A 34 -14.38 -28.24 -0.14
N SER A 35 -13.04 -28.22 -0.17
CA SER A 35 -12.22 -28.24 1.04
C SER A 35 -12.03 -26.84 1.65
N VAL A 36 -12.04 -26.78 2.98
CA VAL A 36 -11.72 -25.57 3.75
C VAL A 36 -10.33 -25.05 3.40
N LEU A 37 -9.37 -25.96 3.17
CA LEU A 37 -7.99 -25.63 2.81
C LEU A 37 -7.90 -24.99 1.41
N PHE A 38 -8.66 -25.50 0.42
CA PHE A 38 -8.75 -24.87 -0.90
C PHE A 38 -9.30 -23.44 -0.81
N THR A 39 -10.35 -23.24 -0.02
CA THR A 39 -10.96 -21.92 0.18
C THR A 39 -9.97 -20.95 0.82
N ALA A 40 -9.25 -21.37 1.85
CA ALA A 40 -8.25 -20.53 2.52
C ALA A 40 -7.09 -20.14 1.59
N ILE A 41 -6.56 -21.10 0.82
CA ILE A 41 -5.48 -20.84 -0.13
C ILE A 41 -5.92 -19.89 -1.26
N TYR A 42 -7.13 -20.09 -1.78
CA TYR A 42 -7.70 -19.26 -2.83
C TYR A 42 -7.91 -17.81 -2.35
N LEU A 43 -8.46 -17.64 -1.14
CA LEU A 43 -8.62 -16.32 -0.52
C LEU A 43 -7.27 -15.63 -0.27
N GLN A 44 -6.26 -16.35 0.21
CA GLN A 44 -4.92 -15.80 0.40
C GLN A 44 -4.31 -15.32 -0.92
N THR A 45 -4.47 -16.11 -1.99
CA THR A 45 -3.95 -15.77 -3.33
C THR A 45 -4.61 -14.51 -3.89
N ILE A 46 -5.93 -14.40 -3.74
CA ILE A 46 -6.67 -13.19 -4.14
C ILE A 46 -6.19 -11.98 -3.32
N HIS A 47 -5.95 -12.17 -2.03
CA HIS A 47 -5.50 -11.11 -1.14
C HIS A 47 -4.12 -10.59 -1.52
N ASP A 48 -3.16 -11.48 -1.78
CA ASP A 48 -1.81 -11.11 -2.23
C ASP A 48 -1.82 -10.41 -3.60
N ASP A 49 -2.67 -10.85 -4.54
CA ASP A 49 -2.86 -10.19 -5.84
C ASP A 49 -3.41 -8.76 -5.66
N LEU A 50 -4.40 -8.57 -4.79
CA LEU A 50 -4.96 -7.24 -4.49
C LEU A 50 -3.95 -6.33 -3.80
N LEU A 51 -3.14 -6.84 -2.87
CA LEU A 51 -2.05 -6.09 -2.26
C LEU A 51 -1.03 -5.63 -3.30
N GLN A 52 -0.69 -6.49 -4.27
CA GLN A 52 0.22 -6.15 -5.36
C GLN A 52 -0.37 -5.05 -6.26
N ARG A 53 -1.64 -5.18 -6.66
CA ARG A 53 -2.35 -4.17 -7.47
C ARG A 53 -2.45 -2.83 -6.76
N ALA A 54 -2.81 -2.84 -5.47
CA ALA A 54 -2.85 -1.64 -4.64
C ALA A 54 -1.49 -0.96 -4.55
N SER A 55 -0.42 -1.76 -4.37
CA SER A 55 0.95 -1.26 -4.33
C SER A 55 1.37 -0.62 -5.65
N ASN A 56 1.06 -1.28 -6.77
CA ASN A 56 1.32 -0.78 -8.12
C ASN A 56 0.59 0.56 -8.35
N HIS A 57 -0.70 0.63 -8.04
CA HIS A 57 -1.52 1.83 -8.19
C HIS A 57 -0.98 2.99 -7.35
N ILE A 58 -0.69 2.76 -6.07
CA ILE A 58 -0.10 3.77 -5.18
C ILE A 58 1.25 4.25 -5.72
N ALA A 59 2.11 3.34 -6.17
CA ALA A 59 3.42 3.68 -6.72
C ALA A 59 3.29 4.56 -7.98
N GLN A 60 2.35 4.25 -8.87
CA GLN A 60 2.05 5.05 -10.06
C GLN A 60 1.59 6.46 -9.69
N GLY A 61 0.69 6.60 -8.72
CA GLY A 61 0.21 7.89 -8.24
C GLY A 61 1.31 8.73 -7.59
N LEU A 62 2.24 8.10 -6.86
CA LEU A 62 3.36 8.79 -6.21
C LEU A 62 4.49 9.17 -7.18
N TYR A 63 4.65 8.46 -8.30
CA TYR A 63 5.77 8.64 -9.23
C TYR A 63 6.04 10.10 -9.65
N PRO A 64 5.03 10.95 -9.98
CA PRO A 64 5.30 12.33 -10.36
C PRO A 64 5.67 13.25 -9.18
N LEU A 65 5.54 12.77 -7.94
CA LEU A 65 5.86 13.50 -6.72
C LEU A 65 7.23 13.14 -6.14
N ILE A 66 7.82 12.03 -6.60
CA ILE A 66 9.03 11.45 -6.00
C ILE A 66 10.16 11.40 -7.04
N ASN A 67 11.41 11.52 -6.59
CA ASN A 67 12.57 11.44 -7.47
C ASN A 67 12.71 9.98 -7.97
N PRO A 68 12.96 9.73 -9.28
CA PRO A 68 13.09 8.40 -9.88
C PRO A 68 14.10 7.44 -9.23
N ILE A 69 14.99 7.93 -8.36
CA ILE A 69 15.94 7.11 -7.59
C ILE A 69 15.25 6.35 -6.43
N THR A 70 14.01 6.69 -6.10
CA THR A 70 13.28 6.07 -4.99
C THR A 70 12.61 4.81 -5.49
N GLU A 71 13.10 3.61 -5.16
CA GLU A 71 12.43 2.31 -5.38
C GLU A 71 11.12 2.23 -4.57
N PRO A 72 9.96 2.66 -5.10
CA PRO A 72 8.79 2.92 -4.28
C PRO A 72 7.95 1.66 -4.14
N LEU A 73 7.83 0.88 -5.22
CA LEU A 73 6.92 -0.25 -5.32
C LEU A 73 7.23 -1.34 -4.28
N THR A 74 8.46 -1.84 -4.25
CA THR A 74 8.86 -2.90 -3.31
C THR A 74 8.67 -2.47 -1.86
N LYS A 75 8.89 -1.19 -1.56
CA LYS A 75 8.70 -0.63 -0.22
C LYS A 75 7.22 -0.48 0.15
N ILE A 76 6.38 -0.05 -0.79
CA ILE A 76 4.92 0.04 -0.60
C ILE A 76 4.34 -1.35 -0.36
N TYR A 77 4.67 -2.32 -1.21
CA TYR A 77 4.19 -3.70 -1.05
C TYR A 77 4.63 -4.31 0.27
N SER A 78 5.93 -4.18 0.62
CA SER A 78 6.46 -4.69 1.89
C SER A 78 5.76 -4.04 3.09
N PHE A 79 5.44 -2.74 3.00
CA PHE A 79 4.68 -2.06 4.05
C PHE A 79 3.25 -2.57 4.15
N LEU A 80 2.51 -2.67 3.04
CA LEU A 80 1.13 -3.15 3.07
C LEU A 80 1.05 -4.59 3.57
N LYS A 81 2.00 -5.44 3.19
CA LYS A 81 2.12 -6.81 3.71
C LYS A 81 2.42 -6.82 5.20
N TYR A 82 3.35 -5.99 5.67
CA TYR A 82 3.61 -5.84 7.10
C TYR A 82 2.34 -5.43 7.88
N VAL A 83 1.56 -4.47 7.36
CA VAL A 83 0.31 -4.04 8.00
C VAL A 83 -0.74 -5.15 7.97
N GLU A 84 -0.86 -5.90 6.88
CA GLU A 84 -1.72 -7.08 6.79
C GLU A 84 -1.40 -8.10 7.89
N GLU A 85 -0.12 -8.48 8.02
CA GLU A 85 0.33 -9.48 8.97
C GLU A 85 0.19 -9.03 10.44
N THR A 86 0.38 -7.73 10.72
CA THR A 86 0.45 -7.21 12.10
C THR A 86 -0.86 -6.59 12.60
N ALA A 87 -1.62 -5.96 11.72
CA ALA A 87 -2.89 -5.32 12.03
C ALA A 87 -4.11 -6.12 11.58
N GLN A 88 -3.93 -7.23 10.85
CA GLN A 88 -5.00 -8.00 10.22
C GLN A 88 -5.84 -7.10 9.30
N LEU A 89 -5.16 -6.49 8.33
CA LEU A 89 -5.78 -5.56 7.39
C LEU A 89 -6.84 -6.31 6.55
N ASP A 90 -8.07 -5.80 6.53
CA ASP A 90 -9.10 -6.32 5.65
C ASP A 90 -9.16 -5.59 4.29
N LEU A 91 -9.96 -6.12 3.37
CA LEU A 91 -10.13 -5.53 2.04
C LEU A 91 -10.68 -4.09 2.09
N THR A 92 -11.63 -3.82 2.98
CA THR A 92 -12.20 -2.47 3.13
C THR A 92 -11.13 -1.49 3.56
N GLU A 93 -10.30 -1.88 4.53
CA GLU A 93 -9.20 -1.06 5.03
C GLU A 93 -8.14 -0.84 3.95
N LEU A 94 -7.82 -1.86 3.14
CA LEU A 94 -6.94 -1.71 1.98
C LEU A 94 -7.51 -0.67 0.99
N MET A 95 -8.80 -0.73 0.69
CA MET A 95 -9.47 0.26 -0.17
C MET A 95 -9.40 1.68 0.40
N TYR A 96 -9.58 1.82 1.72
CA TYR A 96 -9.42 3.10 2.41
C TYR A 96 -7.97 3.61 2.38
N ILE A 97 -6.97 2.73 2.46
CA ILE A 97 -5.56 3.11 2.33
C ILE A 97 -5.31 3.69 0.94
N VAL A 98 -5.72 2.99 -0.11
CA VAL A 98 -5.56 3.47 -1.51
C VAL A 98 -6.28 4.80 -1.67
N TYR A 99 -7.54 4.89 -1.21
CA TYR A 99 -8.33 6.12 -1.25
C TYR A 99 -7.62 7.31 -0.57
N PHE A 100 -7.10 7.11 0.64
CA PHE A 100 -6.44 8.19 1.38
C PHE A 100 -5.15 8.63 0.70
N VAL A 101 -4.38 7.69 0.14
CA VAL A 101 -3.16 8.04 -0.59
C VAL A 101 -3.50 8.82 -1.87
N ASP A 102 -4.44 8.35 -2.69
CA ASP A 102 -4.89 9.05 -3.89
C ASP A 102 -5.40 10.45 -3.58
N ARG A 103 -6.19 10.58 -2.51
CA ARG A 103 -6.72 11.87 -2.07
C ARG A 103 -5.61 12.80 -1.60
N MET A 104 -4.63 12.30 -0.84
CA MET A 104 -3.48 13.10 -0.42
C MET A 104 -2.64 13.56 -1.61
N ILE A 105 -2.42 12.70 -2.60
CA ILE A 105 -1.73 13.03 -3.86
C ILE A 105 -2.48 14.15 -4.59
N TYR A 106 -3.79 14.01 -4.75
CA TYR A 106 -4.63 15.02 -5.39
C TYR A 106 -4.56 16.37 -4.67
N GLU A 107 -4.74 16.38 -3.33
CA GLU A 107 -4.71 17.60 -2.54
C GLU A 107 -3.31 18.26 -2.55
N ASP A 108 -2.24 17.46 -2.63
CA ASP A 108 -0.87 17.98 -2.77
C ASP A 108 -0.65 18.68 -4.12
N PHE A 109 -1.14 18.08 -5.21
CA PHE A 109 -1.11 18.72 -6.53
C PHE A 109 -1.94 20.00 -6.58
N ALA A 110 -3.17 19.97 -6.04
CA ALA A 110 -4.05 21.13 -6.00
C ALA A 110 -3.45 22.27 -5.17
N ALA A 111 -2.82 21.96 -4.04
CA ALA A 111 -2.10 22.92 -3.22
C ALA A 111 -0.94 23.56 -3.99
N HIS A 112 -0.15 22.77 -4.71
CA HIS A 112 0.98 23.27 -5.50
C HIS A 112 0.55 24.23 -6.62
N GLN A 113 -0.53 23.90 -7.34
CA GLN A 113 -1.10 24.77 -8.37
C GLN A 113 -1.62 26.09 -7.80
N SER A 114 -2.01 26.10 -6.51
CA SER A 114 -2.45 27.28 -5.78
C SER A 114 -1.30 28.07 -5.14
N GLY A 115 -0.04 27.72 -5.42
CA GLY A 115 1.15 28.40 -4.88
C GLY A 115 1.55 27.99 -3.47
N ARG A 116 0.96 26.92 -2.90
CA ARG A 116 1.40 26.34 -1.63
C ARG A 116 2.50 25.30 -1.85
N ASP A 117 3.31 25.07 -0.84
CA ASP A 117 4.35 24.03 -0.91
C ASP A 117 3.73 22.63 -0.98
N ARG A 118 4.40 21.76 -1.75
CA ARG A 118 4.17 20.32 -1.72
C ARG A 118 4.67 19.77 -0.41
N ILE A 119 3.87 18.90 0.19
CA ILE A 119 4.26 18.18 1.39
C ILE A 119 4.70 16.78 1.07
N ILE A 120 4.29 16.15 -0.03
CA ILE A 120 4.68 14.76 -0.35
C ILE A 120 6.03 14.77 -1.07
N ASN A 121 6.97 13.95 -0.57
CA ASN A 121 8.27 13.73 -1.19
C ASN A 121 8.84 12.35 -0.80
N GLY A 122 9.96 11.96 -1.42
CA GLY A 122 10.58 10.66 -1.19
C GLY A 122 10.95 10.34 0.27
N GLN A 123 11.15 11.36 1.12
CA GLN A 123 11.54 11.17 2.52
C GLN A 123 10.35 10.87 3.43
N ASN A 124 9.12 11.20 3.03
CA ASN A 124 7.95 11.07 3.90
C ASN A 124 6.85 10.14 3.37
N ILE A 125 7.08 9.43 2.25
CA ILE A 125 6.18 8.38 1.75
C ILE A 125 5.87 7.36 2.85
N GLY A 126 6.88 6.91 3.61
CA GLY A 126 6.67 5.93 4.68
C GLY A 126 5.64 6.43 5.71
N MET A 127 5.72 7.71 6.07
CA MET A 127 4.79 8.30 7.03
C MET A 127 3.39 8.54 6.41
N LEU A 128 3.33 8.87 5.12
CA LEU A 128 2.07 8.95 4.37
C LEU A 128 1.32 7.61 4.45
N LEU A 129 2.02 6.50 4.16
CA LEU A 129 1.45 5.15 4.18
C LEU A 129 1.00 4.74 5.58
N VAL A 130 1.80 5.05 6.61
CA VAL A 130 1.45 4.81 8.02
C VAL A 130 0.17 5.55 8.40
N CYS A 131 0.06 6.84 8.05
CA CYS A 131 -1.13 7.62 8.37
C CYS A 131 -2.36 7.10 7.65
N ALA A 132 -2.23 6.73 6.37
CA ALA A 132 -3.32 6.13 5.60
C ALA A 132 -3.82 4.83 6.25
N ALA A 133 -2.91 3.92 6.61
CA ALA A 133 -3.25 2.66 7.27
C ALA A 133 -3.87 2.87 8.66
N MET A 134 -3.29 3.76 9.46
CA MET A 134 -3.82 4.10 10.78
C MET A 134 -5.25 4.66 10.69
N LEU A 135 -5.49 5.62 9.80
CA LEU A 135 -6.82 6.18 9.61
C LEU A 135 -7.81 5.17 9.03
N ALA A 136 -7.37 4.29 8.14
CA ALA A 136 -8.23 3.23 7.59
C ALA A 136 -8.75 2.32 8.70
N THR A 137 -7.89 1.90 9.64
CA THR A 137 -8.33 1.09 10.79
C THR A 137 -9.24 1.87 11.73
N LYS A 138 -9.03 3.17 11.91
CA LYS A 138 -9.89 4.05 12.74
C LYS A 138 -11.28 4.26 12.16
N MET A 139 -11.40 4.30 10.84
CA MET A 139 -12.66 4.54 10.15
C MET A 139 -13.53 3.30 10.07
N ASN A 140 -12.93 2.11 9.99
CA ASN A 140 -13.65 0.88 9.65
C ASN A 140 -13.85 -0.09 10.82
N ARG A 141 -13.17 0.11 11.96
CA ARG A 141 -13.29 -0.78 13.13
C ARG A 141 -14.09 -0.12 14.25
N ASP A 142 -14.95 -0.91 14.89
CA ASP A 142 -15.59 -0.53 16.16
C ASP A 142 -14.57 -0.32 17.29
N LYS A 143 -13.47 -1.08 17.25
CA LYS A 143 -12.35 -1.02 18.19
C LYS A 143 -11.05 -0.81 17.42
N PRO A 144 -10.72 0.44 17.08
CA PRO A 144 -9.55 0.71 16.27
C PRO A 144 -8.25 0.60 17.06
N MET A 145 -7.15 0.39 16.35
CA MET A 145 -5.82 0.40 16.94
C MET A 145 -5.46 1.81 17.41
N LEU A 146 -5.04 1.92 18.66
CA LEU A 146 -4.65 3.20 19.24
C LEU A 146 -3.34 3.70 18.63
N ASN A 147 -3.11 5.02 18.64
CA ASN A 147 -1.85 5.60 18.19
C ASN A 147 -0.63 5.06 18.94
N SER A 148 -0.81 4.64 20.20
CA SER A 148 0.24 3.97 20.98
C SER A 148 0.62 2.61 20.41
N TRP A 149 -0.33 1.88 19.83
CA TRP A 149 -0.05 0.63 19.12
C TRP A 149 0.76 0.91 17.86
N TRP A 150 0.34 1.89 17.06
CA TRP A 150 1.06 2.30 15.85
C TRP A 150 2.48 2.80 16.15
N ALA A 151 2.63 3.63 17.17
CA ALA A 151 3.92 4.12 17.66
C ALA A 151 4.88 2.97 18.02
N HIS A 152 4.36 1.94 18.69
CA HIS A 152 5.14 0.75 19.02
C HIS A 152 5.47 -0.08 17.77
N ALA A 153 4.48 -0.33 16.90
CA ALA A 153 4.64 -1.14 15.69
C ALA A 153 5.74 -0.59 14.78
N ILE A 154 5.74 0.73 14.53
CA ILE A 154 6.68 1.38 13.62
C ILE A 154 7.90 2.00 14.33
N GLN A 155 8.02 1.80 15.64
CA GLN A 155 9.13 2.27 16.47
C GLN A 155 9.36 3.79 16.41
N LEU A 156 8.28 4.58 16.46
CA LEU A 156 8.34 6.05 16.49
C LEU A 156 7.74 6.61 17.78
N PRO A 157 8.13 7.82 18.21
CA PRO A 157 7.52 8.47 19.35
C PRO A 157 6.02 8.70 19.15
N LEU A 158 5.20 8.42 20.17
CA LEU A 158 3.75 8.65 20.11
C LEU A 158 3.39 10.10 19.75
N SER A 159 4.16 11.08 20.24
CA SER A 159 3.97 12.49 19.90
C SER A 159 4.13 12.77 18.40
N MET A 160 5.03 12.04 17.75
CA MET A 160 5.26 12.14 16.30
C MET A 160 4.07 11.54 15.53
N ILE A 161 3.58 10.36 15.93
CA ILE A 161 2.38 9.74 15.35
C ILE A 161 1.18 10.68 15.43
N ASN A 162 0.92 11.23 16.62
CA ASN A 162 -0.20 12.14 16.84
C ASN A 162 -0.09 13.41 15.96
N SER A 163 1.12 13.95 15.84
CA SER A 163 1.36 15.16 15.03
C SER A 163 1.12 14.89 13.55
N PHE A 164 1.63 13.75 13.04
CA PHE A 164 1.42 13.38 11.64
C PHE A 164 -0.04 13.06 11.33
N GLU A 165 -0.77 12.42 12.24
CA GLU A 165 -2.21 12.20 12.08
C GLU A 165 -2.96 13.52 11.86
N ILE A 166 -2.71 14.52 12.71
CA ILE A 166 -3.36 15.83 12.62
C ILE A 166 -3.03 16.51 11.29
N VAL A 167 -1.75 16.52 10.89
CA VAL A 167 -1.32 17.10 9.60
C VAL A 167 -1.98 16.40 8.42
N PHE A 168 -2.09 15.08 8.47
CA PHE A 168 -2.73 14.29 7.42
C PHE A 168 -4.23 14.59 7.32
N LEU A 169 -4.93 14.64 8.46
CA LEU A 169 -6.36 14.97 8.52
C LEU A 169 -6.64 16.40 8.03
N ASP A 170 -5.80 17.36 8.42
CA ASP A 170 -5.89 18.74 7.97
C ASP A 170 -5.71 18.85 6.45
N ARG A 171 -4.73 18.13 5.88
CA ARG A 171 -4.50 18.09 4.43
C ARG A 171 -5.68 17.48 3.67
N LEU A 172 -6.33 16.45 4.24
CA LEU A 172 -7.56 15.88 3.70
C LEU A 172 -8.80 16.77 3.89
N GLY A 173 -8.68 17.88 4.64
CA GLY A 173 -9.82 18.69 5.05
C GLY A 173 -10.86 17.90 5.83
N PHE A 174 -10.43 16.87 6.58
CA PHE A 174 -11.27 15.93 7.32
C PHE A 174 -12.30 15.16 6.46
N ARG A 175 -12.14 15.13 5.12
CA ARG A 175 -13.01 14.40 4.20
C ARG A 175 -12.56 12.96 4.07
N MET A 176 -12.99 12.14 5.02
CA MET A 176 -12.54 10.75 5.15
C MET A 176 -13.51 9.71 4.59
N LEU A 177 -14.73 10.10 4.22
CA LEU A 177 -15.77 9.16 3.80
C LEU A 177 -15.54 8.70 2.36
N LEU A 178 -15.38 7.39 2.19
CA LEU A 178 -15.38 6.74 0.89
C LEU A 178 -16.82 6.45 0.47
N ASN A 179 -17.33 7.18 -0.51
CA ASN A 179 -18.67 6.97 -1.06
C ASN A 179 -18.66 5.84 -2.12
N ALA A 180 -19.85 5.41 -2.54
CA ALA A 180 -20.00 4.30 -3.49
C ALA A 180 -19.38 4.59 -4.87
N ASP A 181 -19.44 5.84 -5.35
CA ASP A 181 -18.91 6.22 -6.65
C ASP A 181 -17.37 6.18 -6.63
N ASP A 182 -16.76 6.79 -5.61
CA ASP A 182 -15.32 6.77 -5.36
C ASP A 182 -14.82 5.32 -5.17
N TYR A 183 -15.59 4.49 -4.46
CA TYR A 183 -15.27 3.06 -4.28
C TYR A 183 -15.25 2.30 -5.60
N GLN A 184 -16.24 2.53 -6.47
CA GLN A 184 -16.31 1.89 -7.78
C GLN A 184 -15.16 2.32 -8.69
N ILE A 185 -14.80 3.60 -8.66
CA ILE A 185 -13.65 4.14 -9.40
C ILE A 185 -12.37 3.42 -8.96
N LEU A 186 -12.15 3.28 -7.65
CA LEU A 186 -10.97 2.60 -7.10
C LEU A 186 -10.90 1.13 -7.52
N ILE A 187 -12.01 0.39 -7.43
CA ILE A 187 -12.04 -1.02 -7.89
C ILE A 187 -11.63 -1.13 -9.36
N ASN A 188 -12.20 -0.27 -10.20
CA ASN A 188 -11.89 -0.29 -11.63
C ASN A 188 -10.41 0.02 -11.89
N ALA A 189 -9.82 0.95 -11.12
CA ALA A 189 -8.40 1.30 -11.21
C ALA A 189 -7.50 0.13 -10.79
N LEU A 190 -7.82 -0.55 -9.68
CA LEU A 190 -7.07 -1.72 -9.22
C LEU A 190 -7.19 -2.91 -10.19
N GLN A 191 -8.32 -3.08 -10.86
CA GLN A 191 -8.50 -4.10 -11.89
C GLN A 191 -7.68 -3.82 -13.16
N ALA A 192 -7.56 -2.54 -13.54
CA ALA A 192 -6.78 -2.11 -14.71
C ALA A 192 -5.27 -2.15 -14.49
N THR A 193 -4.82 -2.23 -13.24
CA THR A 193 -3.41 -2.33 -12.87
C THR A 193 -2.98 -3.80 -12.94
N SER A 194 -2.42 -4.22 -14.07
CA SER A 194 -1.91 -5.59 -14.32
C SER A 194 -0.42 -5.58 -14.60
#